data_AF-A0A016UB34-F1
#
_entry.id   AF-A0A016UB34-F1
#
_cell.length_a   1.000
_cell.length_b   1.000
_cell.length_c   1.000
_cell.angle_alpha   90.00
_cell.angle_beta   90.00
_cell.angle_gamma   90.00
#
_symmetry.space_group_name_H-M   'P 1'
#
loop_
_entity.id
_entity.type
_entity.pdbx_description
1 polymer ?
#
loop_
_entity_poly.entity_id
_entity_poly.type
_entity_poly.pdbx_seq_one_letter_code
_entity_poly.pdbx_strand_id
1 'polypeptide(L)'
;MCNGKVTVRYCTEHTGHIVTASSLRLSDADRQAIGHYLQLGLNVPTILRVIRKQYNNPNHRVYWANATDIRNAQHSLAMEPGRLHKDNLQCILIRFRMQLETDGIRRFDLPISEDGTGFRLVIITAEQVEFLKRYSDRGIAIDNTHCTTRYSLKFYAS
;
A
#
# COMPACT_ATOMS: atom_id res chain seq x y z
N MET A 1 -28.08 -57.34 -6.34
CA MET A 1 -26.67 -57.27 -5.87
C MET A 1 -26.05 -56.00 -6.42
N CYS A 2 -25.82 -54.99 -5.57
CA CYS A 2 -25.13 -53.75 -5.98
C CYS A 2 -23.62 -54.01 -5.96
N ASN A 3 -22.93 -53.83 -7.09
CA ASN A 3 -21.53 -54.24 -7.29
C ASN A 3 -20.48 -53.32 -6.62
N GLY A 4 -20.88 -52.45 -5.68
CA GLY A 4 -19.99 -51.65 -4.82
C GLY A 4 -19.01 -50.73 -5.56
N LYS A 5 -19.20 -50.50 -6.86
CA LYS A 5 -18.19 -49.83 -7.69
C LYS A 5 -18.33 -48.31 -7.61
N VAL A 6 -17.45 -47.67 -6.84
CA VAL A 6 -17.33 -46.21 -6.78
C VAL A 6 -16.32 -45.76 -7.83
N THR A 7 -16.77 -44.89 -8.75
CA THR A 7 -15.89 -44.32 -9.78
C THR A 7 -15.54 -42.90 -9.37
N VAL A 8 -14.29 -42.65 -9.00
CA VAL A 8 -13.80 -41.32 -8.64
C VAL A 8 -13.15 -40.70 -9.87
N ARG A 9 -13.67 -39.54 -10.31
CA ARG A 9 -13.02 -38.72 -11.32
C ARG A 9 -12.34 -37.55 -10.61
N TYR A 10 -11.01 -37.59 -10.59
CA TYR A 10 -10.19 -36.48 -10.13
C TYR A 10 -9.96 -35.53 -11.30
N CYS A 11 -10.42 -34.30 -11.16
CA CYS A 11 -10.26 -33.25 -12.18
C CYS A 11 -9.19 -32.28 -11.67
N THR A 12 -8.03 -32.25 -12.32
CA THR A 12 -6.93 -31.32 -12.03
C THR A 12 -7.14 -29.95 -12.68
N GLU A 13 -8.13 -29.83 -13.55
CA GLU A 13 -8.44 -28.62 -14.30
C GLU A 13 -9.61 -27.88 -13.63
N HIS A 14 -9.55 -26.55 -13.60
CA HIS A 14 -10.63 -25.72 -13.06
C HIS A 14 -11.92 -25.95 -13.84
N THR A 15 -12.92 -26.56 -13.21
CA THR A 15 -14.27 -26.67 -13.76
C THR A 15 -14.96 -25.31 -13.75
N GLY A 16 -15.06 -24.66 -14.92
CA GLY A 16 -15.88 -23.47 -15.10
C GLY A 16 -15.36 -22.42 -16.08
N HIS A 17 -14.04 -22.38 -16.35
CA HIS A 17 -13.46 -21.38 -17.25
C HIS A 17 -12.27 -21.93 -18.03
N ILE A 18 -12.14 -21.52 -19.31
CA ILE A 18 -10.95 -21.78 -20.12
C ILE A 18 -9.77 -21.04 -19.47
N VAL A 19 -8.73 -21.79 -19.09
CA VAL A 19 -7.49 -21.18 -18.59
C VAL A 19 -6.87 -20.35 -19.72
N THR A 20 -6.80 -19.05 -19.51
CA THR A 20 -6.19 -18.10 -20.44
C THR A 20 -4.88 -17.61 -19.87
N ALA A 21 -3.96 -17.15 -20.72
CA ALA A 21 -2.71 -16.57 -20.26
C ALA A 21 -2.93 -15.43 -19.23
N SER A 22 -4.03 -14.66 -19.35
CA SER A 22 -4.44 -13.62 -18.40
C SER A 22 -4.88 -14.12 -17.04
N SER A 23 -5.40 -15.36 -16.92
CA SER A 23 -5.84 -15.92 -15.63
C SER A 23 -4.70 -16.53 -14.82
N LEU A 24 -3.51 -16.70 -15.41
CA LEU A 24 -2.34 -17.20 -14.70
C LEU A 24 -1.81 -16.19 -13.69
N ARG A 25 -0.99 -16.64 -12.74
CA ARG A 25 -0.22 -15.74 -11.87
C ARG A 25 1.03 -15.25 -12.61
N LEU A 26 1.50 -14.06 -12.27
CA LEU A 26 2.81 -13.59 -12.72
C LEU A 26 3.90 -14.49 -12.13
N SER A 27 4.85 -14.89 -12.95
CA SER A 27 6.03 -15.60 -12.50
C SER A 27 6.96 -14.67 -11.70
N ASP A 28 7.94 -15.26 -11.02
CA ASP A 28 8.97 -14.50 -10.32
C ASP A 28 9.79 -13.65 -11.30
N ALA A 29 10.10 -14.19 -12.48
CA ALA A 29 10.78 -13.46 -13.53
C ALA A 29 9.97 -12.25 -14.02
N ASP A 30 8.65 -12.40 -14.20
CA ASP A 30 7.77 -11.28 -14.57
C ASP A 30 7.78 -10.19 -13.50
N ARG A 31 7.72 -10.59 -12.22
CA ARG A 31 7.78 -9.66 -11.09
C ARG A 31 9.11 -8.93 -11.03
N GLN A 32 10.23 -9.62 -11.26
CA GLN A 32 11.56 -9.00 -11.30
C GLN A 32 11.71 -8.02 -12.47
N ALA A 33 11.16 -8.35 -13.65
CA ALA A 33 11.14 -7.43 -14.79
C ALA A 33 10.35 -6.15 -14.48
N ILE A 34 9.20 -6.26 -13.83
CA ILE A 34 8.44 -5.12 -13.31
C ILE A 34 9.27 -4.34 -12.28
N GLY A 35 9.93 -5.04 -11.36
CA GLY A 35 10.81 -4.47 -10.34
C GLY A 35 11.93 -3.60 -10.91
N HIS A 36 12.57 -4.07 -11.99
CA HIS A 36 13.60 -3.30 -12.69
C HIS A 36 13.08 -1.94 -13.18
N TYR A 37 11.87 -1.90 -13.76
CA TYR A 37 11.27 -0.64 -14.20
C TYR A 37 10.84 0.28 -13.05
N LEU A 38 10.41 -0.29 -11.93
CA LEU A 38 10.12 0.47 -10.70
C LEU A 38 11.39 1.12 -10.16
N GLN A 39 12.52 0.41 -10.17
CA GLN A 39 13.82 0.96 -9.75
C GLN A 39 14.32 2.10 -10.65
N LEU A 40 13.98 2.05 -11.95
CA LEU A 40 14.24 3.15 -12.89
C LEU A 40 13.32 4.37 -12.67
N GLY A 41 12.40 4.32 -11.70
CA GLY A 41 11.51 5.43 -11.38
C GLY A 41 10.37 5.63 -12.39
N LEU A 42 10.08 4.63 -13.22
CA LEU A 42 9.01 4.74 -14.22
C LEU A 42 7.64 4.70 -13.56
N ASN A 43 6.71 5.54 -14.03
CA ASN A 43 5.32 5.50 -13.57
C ASN A 43 4.56 4.29 -14.13
N VAL A 44 3.51 3.85 -13.42
CA VAL A 44 2.72 2.65 -13.77
C VAL A 44 2.26 2.62 -15.24
N PRO A 45 1.71 3.71 -15.82
CA PRO A 45 1.33 3.71 -17.25
C PRO A 45 2.52 3.46 -18.19
N THR A 46 3.68 4.02 -17.89
CA THR A 46 4.90 3.82 -18.68
C THR A 46 5.40 2.38 -18.57
N ILE A 47 5.40 1.81 -17.36
CA ILE A 47 5.76 0.41 -17.14
C ILE A 47 4.88 -0.52 -17.97
N LEU A 48 3.56 -0.35 -17.92
CA LEU A 48 2.62 -1.16 -18.70
C LEU A 48 2.86 -1.03 -20.21
N ARG A 49 3.17 0.16 -20.70
CA ARG A 49 3.50 0.40 -22.11
C ARG A 49 4.79 -0.32 -22.52
N VAL A 50 5.84 -0.26 -21.69
CA VAL A 50 7.12 -0.93 -21.96
C VAL A 50 6.94 -2.45 -21.94
N ILE A 51 6.22 -2.98 -20.95
CA ILE A 51 5.91 -4.41 -20.84
C ILE A 51 5.19 -4.90 -22.10
N ARG A 52 4.13 -4.22 -22.55
CA ARG A 52 3.41 -4.61 -23.77
C ARG A 52 4.27 -4.56 -25.03
N LYS A 53 5.24 -3.63 -25.09
CA LYS A 53 6.16 -3.51 -26.21
C LYS A 53 7.22 -4.63 -26.21
N GLN A 54 7.74 -5.02 -25.05
CA GLN A 54 8.75 -6.08 -24.93
C GLN A 54 8.16 -7.48 -25.00
N TYR A 55 7.07 -7.72 -24.27
CA TYR A 55 6.41 -9.01 -24.16
C TYR A 55 5.23 -9.06 -25.13
N ASN A 56 5.49 -8.94 -26.43
CA ASN A 56 4.47 -8.85 -27.47
C ASN A 56 3.71 -10.16 -27.75
N ASN A 57 3.93 -11.20 -26.95
CA ASN A 57 3.28 -12.50 -27.09
C ASN A 57 2.10 -12.63 -26.10
N PRO A 58 0.84 -12.66 -26.57
CA PRO A 58 -0.34 -12.75 -25.73
C PRO A 58 -0.48 -14.07 -24.97
N ASN A 59 0.35 -15.07 -25.26
CA ASN A 59 0.39 -16.33 -24.51
C ASN A 59 1.13 -16.20 -23.17
N HIS A 60 1.84 -15.10 -22.93
CA HIS A 60 2.49 -14.84 -21.64
C HIS A 60 1.62 -13.99 -20.72
N ARG A 61 1.53 -14.37 -19.44
CA ARG A 61 0.73 -13.64 -18.44
C ARG A 61 1.10 -12.17 -18.30
N VAL A 62 2.38 -11.84 -18.43
CA VAL A 62 2.91 -10.48 -18.27
C VAL A 62 2.43 -9.51 -19.35
N TYR A 63 2.11 -9.99 -20.56
CA TYR A 63 1.50 -9.16 -21.61
C TYR A 63 0.17 -8.55 -21.13
N TRP A 64 -0.59 -9.32 -20.35
CA TRP A 64 -1.87 -8.93 -19.77
C TRP A 64 -1.73 -8.19 -18.43
N ALA A 65 -0.53 -7.74 -18.06
CA ALA A 65 -0.31 -7.00 -16.82
C ALA A 65 -1.21 -5.75 -16.75
N ASN A 66 -1.70 -5.47 -15.55
CA ASN A 66 -2.50 -4.28 -15.24
C ASN A 66 -1.90 -3.50 -14.05
N ALA A 67 -2.51 -2.35 -13.70
CA ALA A 67 -1.99 -1.51 -12.62
C ALA A 67 -1.94 -2.22 -11.25
N THR A 68 -2.88 -3.13 -10.98
CA THR A 68 -2.89 -3.94 -9.75
C THR A 68 -1.74 -4.93 -9.74
N ASP A 69 -1.43 -5.55 -10.88
CA ASP A 69 -0.25 -6.41 -11.02
C ASP A 69 1.06 -5.67 -10.70
N ILE A 70 1.20 -4.43 -11.19
CA ILE A 70 2.39 -3.60 -10.90
C ILE A 70 2.49 -3.29 -9.41
N ARG A 71 1.38 -2.89 -8.77
CA ARG A 71 1.34 -2.62 -7.32
C ARG A 71 1.64 -3.87 -6.49
N ASN A 72 1.12 -5.02 -6.90
CA ASN A 72 1.38 -6.29 -6.23
C ASN A 72 2.85 -6.71 -6.38
N ALA A 73 3.44 -6.54 -7.56
CA ALA A 73 4.86 -6.78 -7.77
C ALA A 73 5.71 -5.85 -6.88
N GLN A 74 5.40 -4.55 -6.87
CA GLN A 74 6.06 -3.56 -6.03
C GLN A 74 6.02 -3.93 -4.54
N HIS A 75 4.85 -4.32 -4.03
CA HIS A 75 4.70 -4.77 -2.65
C HIS A 75 5.46 -6.07 -2.37
N SER A 76 5.37 -7.05 -3.28
CA SER A 76 6.07 -8.34 -3.13
C SER A 76 7.60 -8.20 -3.14
N LEU A 77 8.12 -7.13 -3.73
CA LEU A 77 9.53 -6.80 -3.80
C LEU A 77 9.97 -5.77 -2.74
N ALA A 78 9.06 -5.34 -1.86
CA ALA A 78 9.30 -4.28 -0.87
C ALA A 78 9.85 -2.98 -1.48
N MET A 79 9.39 -2.63 -2.68
CA MET A 79 9.82 -1.45 -3.45
C MET A 79 8.83 -0.27 -3.33
N GLU A 80 8.08 -0.18 -2.23
CA GLU A 80 7.15 0.92 -2.04
C GLU A 80 7.89 2.26 -1.90
N PRO A 81 7.50 3.31 -2.63
CA PRO A 81 8.20 4.59 -2.59
C PRO A 81 8.09 5.17 -1.17
N GLY A 82 9.23 5.57 -0.61
CA GLY A 82 9.29 6.15 0.74
C GLY A 82 9.29 5.14 1.88
N ARG A 83 9.27 3.83 1.61
CA ARG A 83 9.48 2.80 2.63
C ARG A 83 10.96 2.73 3.02
N LEU A 84 11.27 2.91 4.29
CA LEU A 84 12.64 2.91 4.82
C LEU A 84 13.03 1.59 5.50
N HIS A 85 12.05 0.76 5.85
CA HIS A 85 12.24 -0.50 6.55
C HIS A 85 11.05 -1.46 6.29
N LYS A 86 11.27 -2.78 6.48
CA LYS A 86 10.21 -3.79 6.33
C LYS A 86 9.09 -3.64 7.37
N ASP A 87 9.47 -3.29 8.59
CA ASP A 87 8.56 -2.98 9.69
C ASP A 87 8.12 -1.50 9.61
N ASN A 88 6.81 -1.28 9.59
CA ASN A 88 6.20 0.04 9.51
C ASN A 88 6.53 0.90 10.74
N LEU A 89 6.59 0.32 11.94
CA LEU A 89 6.93 1.07 13.15
C LEU A 89 8.36 1.59 13.09
N GLN A 90 9.27 0.77 12.54
CA GLN A 90 10.65 1.20 12.28
C GLN A 90 10.73 2.27 11.19
N CYS A 91 9.89 2.22 10.15
CA CYS A 91 9.82 3.32 9.16
C CYS A 91 9.49 4.65 9.84
N ILE A 92 8.46 4.66 10.69
CA ILE A 92 8.04 5.87 11.42
C ILE A 92 9.14 6.34 12.36
N LEU A 93 9.81 5.43 13.08
CA LEU A 93 10.93 5.76 13.94
C LEU A 93 12.09 6.39 13.18
N ILE A 94 12.45 5.84 12.01
CA ILE A 94 13.48 6.43 11.14
C ILE A 94 13.06 7.82 10.68
N ARG A 95 11.83 7.98 10.16
CA ARG A 95 11.29 9.29 9.73
C ARG A 95 11.29 10.32 10.86
N PHE A 96 10.83 9.94 12.05
CA PHE A 96 10.83 10.80 13.22
C PHE A 96 12.24 11.25 13.61
N ARG A 97 13.23 10.35 13.54
CA ARG A 97 14.64 10.65 13.79
C ARG A 97 15.26 11.55 12.72
N MET A 98 14.83 11.44 11.47
CA MET A 98 15.30 12.31 10.38
C MET A 98 14.86 13.77 10.55
N GLN A 99 13.79 14.03 11.33
CA GLN A 99 13.27 15.38 11.61
C GLN A 99 13.07 16.24 10.36
N LEU A 100 12.66 15.63 9.24
CA LEU A 100 12.35 16.40 8.03
C LEU A 100 11.08 17.23 8.27
N GLU A 101 11.17 18.53 8.02
CA GLU A 101 10.04 19.44 8.20
C GLU A 101 8.82 19.02 7.34
N THR A 102 9.09 18.44 6.17
CA THR A 102 8.09 17.91 5.24
C THR A 102 7.26 16.77 5.81
N ASP A 103 7.79 16.01 6.79
CA ASP A 103 7.06 14.89 7.39
C ASP A 103 5.98 15.38 8.35
N GLY A 104 6.12 16.60 8.90
CA GLY A 104 5.13 17.20 9.79
C GLY A 104 4.94 16.46 11.12
N ILE A 105 5.81 15.50 11.47
CA ILE A 105 5.67 14.71 12.71
C ILE A 105 5.94 15.62 13.91
N ARG A 106 4.91 15.86 14.73
CA ARG A 106 4.98 16.69 15.94
C ARG A 106 5.14 15.87 17.22
N ARG A 107 4.65 14.63 17.21
CA ARG A 107 4.80 13.69 18.33
C ARG A 107 4.81 12.27 17.82
N PHE A 108 5.69 11.46 18.38
CA PHE A 108 5.74 10.03 18.16
C PHE A 108 6.11 9.32 19.47
N ASP A 109 5.20 8.51 19.98
CA ASP A 109 5.42 7.64 21.13
C ASP A 109 5.27 6.17 20.68
N LEU A 110 6.21 5.32 21.09
CA LEU A 110 6.17 3.89 20.85
C LEU A 110 5.05 3.23 21.65
N PRO A 111 4.48 2.11 21.18
CA PRO A 111 3.56 1.32 21.99
C PRO A 111 4.26 0.82 23.26
N ILE A 112 3.52 0.79 24.36
CA ILE A 112 4.00 0.31 25.67
C ILE A 112 3.67 -1.18 25.89
N SER A 113 2.86 -1.77 25.01
CA SER A 113 2.45 -3.17 25.05
C SER A 113 2.21 -3.72 23.65
N GLU A 114 2.17 -5.05 23.53
CA GLU A 114 2.08 -5.77 22.25
C GLU A 114 0.76 -5.55 21.50
N ASP A 115 -0.31 -5.15 22.20
CA ASP A 115 -1.61 -4.78 21.63
C ASP A 115 -1.62 -3.39 20.96
N GLY A 116 -0.51 -2.66 21.03
CA GLY A 116 -0.38 -1.31 20.47
C GLY A 116 -0.83 -0.20 21.41
N THR A 117 -1.24 -0.50 22.66
CA THR A 117 -1.60 0.53 23.64
C THR A 117 -0.43 1.48 23.86
N GLY A 118 -0.74 2.78 24.00
CA GLY A 118 0.24 3.84 24.20
C GLY A 118 0.90 4.38 22.93
N PHE A 119 0.72 3.72 21.77
CA PHE A 119 1.18 4.28 20.50
C PHE A 119 0.50 5.62 20.22
N ARG A 120 1.30 6.65 19.95
CA ARG A 120 0.80 7.98 19.55
C ARG A 120 1.61 8.50 18.39
N LEU A 121 0.94 8.93 17.34
CA LEU A 121 1.55 9.61 16.21
C LEU A 121 0.73 10.86 15.90
N VAL A 122 1.35 12.03 16.00
CA VAL A 122 0.73 13.31 15.68
C VAL A 122 1.47 13.92 14.51
N ILE A 123 0.77 14.10 13.39
CA ILE A 123 1.27 14.71 12.18
C ILE A 123 0.51 16.01 11.96
N ILE A 124 1.23 17.13 11.88
CA ILE A 124 0.70 18.45 11.53
C ILE A 124 1.66 19.09 10.54
N THR A 125 1.29 19.08 9.27
CA THR A 125 2.09 19.67 8.19
C THR A 125 2.24 21.18 8.36
N ALA A 126 3.22 21.80 7.71
CA ALA A 126 3.41 23.25 7.78
C ALA A 126 2.16 24.04 7.34
N GLU A 127 1.47 23.57 6.31
CA GLU A 127 0.20 24.15 5.86
C GLU A 127 -0.90 24.04 6.92
N GLN A 128 -1.03 22.88 7.57
CA GLN A 128 -1.99 22.70 8.66
C GLN A 128 -1.66 23.59 9.87
N VAL A 129 -0.38 23.81 10.17
CA VAL A 129 0.04 24.79 11.20
C VAL A 129 -0.43 26.19 10.83
N GLU A 130 -0.30 26.60 9.57
CA GLU A 130 -0.77 27.91 9.10
C GLU A 130 -2.30 28.04 9.22
N PHE A 131 -3.06 26.98 8.89
CA PHE A 131 -4.51 26.99 9.10
C PHE A 131 -4.88 27.09 10.58
N LEU A 132 -4.19 26.39 11.46
CA LEU A 132 -4.41 26.49 12.90
C LEU A 132 -4.10 27.91 13.40
N LYS A 133 -3.01 28.53 12.95
CA LYS A 133 -2.70 29.93 13.32
C LYS A 133 -3.78 30.90 12.86
N ARG A 134 -4.34 30.70 11.66
CA ARG A 134 -5.29 31.63 11.05
C ARG A 134 -6.74 31.46 11.51
N TYR A 135 -7.14 30.26 11.89
CA TYR A 135 -8.56 29.92 12.11
C TYR A 135 -8.86 29.26 13.46
N SER A 136 -7.86 29.05 14.33
CA SER A 136 -8.08 28.41 15.64
C SER A 136 -9.07 29.19 16.53
N ASP A 137 -9.15 30.50 16.36
CA ASP A 137 -10.11 31.40 17.01
C ASP A 137 -11.57 31.08 16.65
N ARG A 138 -11.81 30.48 15.47
CA ARG A 138 -13.14 30.07 14.98
C ARG A 138 -13.53 28.66 15.41
N GLY A 139 -12.62 27.96 16.09
CA GLY A 139 -12.75 26.58 16.56
C GLY A 139 -12.26 25.55 15.55
N ILE A 140 -11.86 24.39 16.07
CA ILE A 140 -11.29 23.29 15.28
C ILE A 140 -12.28 22.12 15.33
N ALA A 141 -12.66 21.59 14.16
CA ALA A 141 -13.36 20.32 14.07
C ALA A 141 -12.33 19.20 13.92
N ILE A 142 -12.40 18.19 14.79
CA ILE A 142 -11.53 17.01 14.69
C ILE A 142 -12.42 15.87 14.23
N ASP A 143 -12.09 15.34 13.06
CA ASP A 143 -12.77 14.16 12.54
C ASP A 143 -12.11 12.90 13.09
N ASN A 144 -12.88 12.06 13.76
CA ASN A 144 -12.48 10.70 14.07
C ASN A 144 -13.17 9.78 13.07
N THR A 145 -12.55 8.65 12.73
CA THR A 145 -13.01 7.62 11.77
C THR A 145 -14.45 7.13 11.98
N HIS A 146 -15.10 7.50 13.09
CA HIS A 146 -16.47 7.14 13.44
C HIS A 146 -17.46 8.30 13.59
N CYS A 147 -17.03 9.58 13.54
CA CYS A 147 -17.91 10.78 13.50
C CYS A 147 -17.08 12.07 13.64
N THR A 148 -17.46 13.12 12.90
CA THR A 148 -16.90 14.47 13.06
C THR A 148 -17.44 15.09 14.34
N THR A 149 -16.58 15.24 15.36
CA THR A 149 -16.96 15.92 16.60
C THR A 149 -16.30 17.30 16.64
N ARG A 150 -17.11 18.35 16.72
CA ARG A 150 -16.60 19.72 16.86
C ARG A 150 -16.18 19.94 18.31
N TYR A 151 -14.89 20.18 18.54
CA TYR A 151 -14.39 20.51 19.87
C TYR A 151 -14.25 22.03 19.98
N SER A 152 -14.91 22.62 20.97
CA SER A 152 -14.70 24.01 21.35
C SER A 152 -13.43 24.12 22.19
N LEU A 153 -12.27 23.95 21.58
CA LEU A 153 -10.98 24.16 22.25
C LEU A 153 -10.75 25.67 22.38
N LYS A 154 -10.93 26.23 23.59
CA LYS A 154 -10.47 27.58 23.92
C LYS A 154 -8.98 27.52 24.22
N PHE A 155 -8.15 28.00 23.29
CA PHE A 155 -6.75 28.27 23.58
C PHE A 155 -6.68 29.58 24.34
N TYR A 156 -6.34 29.52 25.63
CA TYR A 156 -5.87 30.70 26.36
C TYR A 156 -4.41 30.89 25.98
N ALA A 157 -4.12 31.90 25.18
CA ALA A 157 -2.75 32.37 25.01
C ALA A 157 -2.35 33.09 26.31
N SER A 158 -1.32 32.60 26.99
CA SER A 158 -0.61 33.28 28.08
C SER A 158 0.68 33.87 27.54
#